data_AF-A0A455U2R3-F1
#
_entry.id   AF-A0A455U2R3-F1
#
_cell.length_a   1.000
_cell.length_b   1.000
_cell.length_c   1.000
_cell.angle_alpha   90.00
_cell.angle_beta   90.00
_cell.angle_gamma   90.00
#
_symmetry.space_group_name_H-M   'P 1'
#
loop_
_entity.id
_entity.type
_entity.pdbx_description
1 polymer ?
#
loop_
_entity_poly.entity_id
_entity_poly.type
_entity_poly.pdbx_seq_one_letter_code
_entity_poly.pdbx_strand_id
1 'polypeptide(L)'
;MVIKHDDAARLRGEAEGLRALLSANAKLIVPEVLGLFEGWLVIESLDTVPAGPQSEAALGEGLRGLHEVIGDAHGWHQDNACGLTPQPNAPLNDGRAFQRERRLLPLCEGMPPARALG
;
A
#
# COMPACT_ATOMS: atom_id res chain seq x y z
N MET A 1 -2.77 -12.76 -16.11
CA MET A 1 -1.76 -11.94 -15.41
C MET A 1 -2.02 -10.47 -15.70
N VAL A 2 -1.61 -9.59 -14.81
CA VAL A 2 -1.59 -8.13 -15.02
C VAL A 2 -0.13 -7.68 -15.11
N ILE A 3 0.18 -6.82 -16.08
CA ILE A 3 1.52 -6.27 -16.29
C ILE A 3 1.45 -4.75 -16.10
N LYS A 4 2.33 -4.21 -15.26
CA LYS A 4 2.48 -2.78 -15.01
C LYS A 4 3.85 -2.31 -15.50
N HIS A 5 3.89 -1.10 -16.06
CA HIS A 5 5.12 -0.38 -16.36
C HIS A 5 5.13 0.95 -15.64
N ASP A 6 6.16 1.21 -14.82
CA ASP A 6 6.28 2.43 -14.04
C ASP A 6 7.73 2.62 -13.53
N ASP A 7 7.96 3.66 -12.73
CA ASP A 7 9.21 3.86 -12.00
C ASP A 7 9.61 2.61 -11.18
N ALA A 8 10.88 2.21 -11.32
CA ALA A 8 11.39 0.98 -10.72
C ALA A 8 11.32 0.99 -9.18
N ALA A 9 11.42 2.15 -8.52
CA ALA A 9 11.31 2.24 -7.07
C ALA A 9 9.87 2.06 -6.62
N ARG A 10 8.89 2.66 -7.32
CA ARG A 10 7.46 2.45 -7.04
C ARG A 10 7.07 0.99 -7.19
N LEU A 11 7.49 0.35 -8.28
CA LEU A 11 7.19 -1.07 -8.52
C LEU A 11 7.85 -2.01 -7.50
N ARG A 12 9.07 -1.69 -7.02
CA ARG A 12 9.72 -2.44 -5.94
C ARG A 12 8.92 -2.34 -4.64
N GLY A 13 8.45 -1.14 -4.29
CA GLY A 13 7.61 -0.91 -3.12
C GLY A 13 6.28 -1.64 -3.20
N GLU A 14 5.61 -1.64 -4.36
CA GLU A 14 4.37 -2.38 -4.56
C GLU A 14 4.58 -3.90 -4.46
N ALA A 15 5.60 -4.44 -5.14
CA ALA A 15 5.89 -5.87 -5.12
C ALA A 15 6.24 -6.39 -3.72
N GLU A 16 6.96 -5.59 -2.94
CA GLU A 16 7.30 -5.92 -1.57
C GLU A 16 6.07 -5.84 -0.65
N GLY A 17 5.23 -4.81 -0.79
CA GLY A 17 3.96 -4.71 -0.07
C GLY A 17 3.01 -5.88 -0.35
N LEU A 18 2.87 -6.31 -1.62
CA LEU A 18 2.06 -7.48 -1.98
C LEU A 18 2.57 -8.77 -1.32
N ARG A 19 3.88 -8.99 -1.33
CA ARG A 19 4.50 -10.16 -0.66
C ARG A 19 4.30 -10.13 0.85
N ALA A 20 4.41 -8.95 1.46
CA ALA A 20 4.17 -8.77 2.89
C ALA A 20 2.70 -9.05 3.25
N LEU A 21 1.75 -8.52 2.50
CA LEU A 21 0.32 -8.75 2.69
C LEU A 21 -0.05 -10.24 2.54
N LEU A 22 0.49 -10.89 1.50
CA LEU A 22 0.30 -12.33 1.28
C LEU A 22 0.84 -13.17 2.44
N SER A 23 1.95 -12.75 3.05
CA SER A 23 2.56 -13.42 4.20
C SER A 23 1.81 -13.16 5.52
N ALA A 24 1.17 -12.00 5.65
CA ALA A 24 0.54 -11.56 6.89
C ALA A 24 -0.88 -12.10 7.10
N ASN A 25 -1.62 -12.45 6.03
CA ASN A 25 -3.02 -12.82 6.19
C ASN A 25 -3.52 -13.86 5.18
N ALA A 26 -4.02 -14.97 5.69
CA ALA A 26 -4.56 -16.09 4.91
C ALA A 26 -6.02 -15.88 4.43
N LYS A 27 -6.75 -14.86 4.93
CA LYS A 27 -8.18 -14.69 4.62
C LYS A 27 -8.47 -13.74 3.46
N LEU A 28 -7.59 -12.78 3.20
CA LEU A 28 -7.74 -11.85 2.08
C LEU A 28 -7.03 -12.43 0.85
N ILE A 29 -7.65 -12.25 -0.31
CA ILE A 29 -7.02 -12.60 -1.59
C ILE A 29 -6.07 -11.47 -1.96
N VAL A 30 -4.78 -11.78 -2.03
CA VAL A 30 -3.71 -10.87 -2.46
C VAL A 30 -3.07 -11.50 -3.69
N PRO A 31 -2.96 -10.80 -4.83
CA PRO A 31 -2.38 -11.38 -6.04
C PRO A 31 -0.89 -11.69 -5.85
N GLU A 32 -0.45 -12.83 -6.36
CA GLU A 32 0.97 -13.19 -6.33
C GLU A 32 1.81 -12.28 -7.24
N VAL A 33 3.04 -11.98 -6.79
CA VAL A 33 4.05 -11.33 -7.64
C VAL A 33 4.77 -12.40 -8.46
N LEU A 34 4.44 -12.48 -9.74
CA LEU A 34 5.01 -13.45 -10.68
C LEU A 34 6.39 -13.02 -11.21
N GLY A 35 6.66 -11.72 -11.24
CA GLY A 35 7.94 -11.19 -11.69
C GLY A 35 8.09 -9.70 -11.44
N LEU A 36 9.33 -9.27 -11.19
CA LEU A 36 9.72 -7.88 -11.09
C LEU A 36 11.02 -7.70 -11.87
N PHE A 37 11.01 -6.83 -12.86
CA PHE A 37 12.15 -6.49 -13.71
C PHE A 37 12.21 -4.98 -13.85
N GLU A 38 13.33 -4.41 -14.27
CA GLU A 38 13.51 -2.95 -14.33
C GLU A 38 12.35 -2.26 -15.06
N GLY A 39 11.56 -1.49 -14.31
CA GLY A 39 10.39 -0.77 -14.81
C GLY A 39 9.13 -1.61 -15.04
N TRP A 40 9.14 -2.92 -14.76
CA TRP A 40 8.01 -3.83 -15.01
C TRP A 40 7.64 -4.69 -13.80
N LEU A 41 6.36 -4.77 -13.48
CA LEU A 41 5.80 -5.64 -12.45
C LEU A 41 4.73 -6.55 -13.06
N VAL A 42 4.89 -7.86 -12.90
CA VAL A 42 3.95 -8.88 -13.34
C VAL A 42 3.30 -9.51 -12.12
N ILE A 43 1.97 -9.46 -12.06
CA ILE A 43 1.18 -10.03 -10.96
C ILE A 43 0.11 -10.98 -11.49
N GLU A 44 -0.36 -11.85 -10.61
CA GLU A 44 -1.54 -12.67 -10.84
C GLU A 44 -2.74 -11.80 -11.24
N SER A 45 -3.55 -12.30 -12.18
CA SER A 45 -4.83 -11.67 -12.48
C SER A 45 -5.89 -12.36 -11.64
N LEU A 46 -6.63 -11.60 -10.84
CA LEU A 46 -7.75 -12.12 -10.08
C LEU A 46 -9.04 -11.98 -10.88
N ASP A 47 -9.83 -13.04 -10.92
CA ASP A 47 -11.16 -12.99 -11.52
C ASP A 47 -12.13 -12.28 -10.57
N THR A 48 -12.80 -11.25 -11.07
CA THR A 48 -13.82 -10.53 -10.30
C THR A 48 -15.16 -11.24 -10.43
N VAL A 49 -15.77 -11.57 -9.30
CA VAL A 49 -17.16 -12.06 -9.24
C VAL A 49 -18.05 -11.00 -8.61
N PRO A 50 -19.36 -10.96 -8.94
CA PRO A 50 -20.31 -10.09 -8.25
C PRO A 50 -20.26 -10.32 -6.74
N ALA A 51 -20.33 -9.25 -5.95
CA ALA A 51 -20.40 -9.35 -4.51
C ALA A 51 -21.68 -10.09 -4.08
N GLY A 52 -21.52 -11.05 -3.18
CA GLY A 52 -22.62 -11.79 -2.57
C GLY A 52 -22.99 -11.24 -1.20
N PRO A 53 -24.07 -11.76 -0.57
CA PRO A 53 -24.56 -11.29 0.72
C PRO A 53 -23.53 -11.33 1.86
N GLN A 54 -22.48 -12.16 1.74
CA GLN A 54 -21.44 -12.34 2.76
C GLN A 54 -20.12 -11.63 2.42
N SER A 55 -20.00 -10.99 1.24
CA SER A 55 -18.73 -10.44 0.77
C SER A 55 -18.18 -9.33 1.66
N GLU A 56 -19.03 -8.42 2.15
CA GLU A 56 -18.61 -7.34 3.05
C GLU A 56 -18.15 -7.88 4.41
N ALA A 57 -18.89 -8.85 4.97
CA ALA A 57 -18.53 -9.49 6.22
C ALA A 57 -17.19 -10.23 6.09
N ALA A 58 -16.99 -10.97 5.00
CA ALA A 58 -15.73 -11.66 4.72
C ALA A 58 -14.55 -10.67 4.58
N LEU A 59 -14.76 -9.55 3.89
CA LEU A 59 -13.75 -8.49 3.79
C LEU A 59 -13.39 -7.91 5.16
N GLY A 60 -14.38 -7.59 5.99
CA GLY A 60 -14.16 -7.06 7.34
C GLY A 60 -13.41 -8.03 8.25
N GLU A 61 -13.78 -9.31 8.23
CA GLU A 61 -13.10 -10.38 8.96
C GLU A 61 -11.65 -10.57 8.50
N GLY A 62 -11.41 -10.47 7.19
CA GLY A 62 -10.08 -10.50 6.61
C GLY A 62 -9.24 -9.30 7.05
N LEU A 63 -9.77 -8.08 6.93
CA LEU A 63 -9.08 -6.85 7.36
C LEU A 63 -8.76 -6.86 8.85
N ARG A 64 -9.66 -7.38 9.70
CA ARG A 64 -9.39 -7.55 11.13
C ARG A 64 -8.16 -8.46 11.35
N GLY A 65 -8.14 -9.63 10.71
CA GLY A 65 -7.01 -10.55 10.82
C GLY A 65 -5.70 -9.94 10.31
N LEU A 66 -5.74 -9.13 9.24
CA LEU A 66 -4.56 -8.41 8.78
C LEU A 66 -4.05 -7.41 9.82
N HIS A 67 -4.96 -6.63 10.44
CA HIS A 67 -4.61 -5.61 11.43
C HIS A 67 -4.18 -6.19 12.79
N GLU A 68 -4.42 -7.47 13.06
CA GLU A 68 -3.88 -8.16 14.24
C GLU A 68 -2.36 -8.41 14.12
N VAL A 69 -1.80 -8.35 12.91
CA VAL A 69 -0.35 -8.39 12.68
C VAL A 69 0.25 -7.01 12.96
N ILE A 70 1.01 -6.92 14.04
CA ILE A 70 1.60 -5.67 14.54
C ILE A 70 3.13 -5.70 14.45
N GLY A 71 3.73 -4.51 14.36
CA GLY A 71 5.18 -4.29 14.50
C GLY A 71 5.48 -3.37 15.68
N ASP A 72 6.77 -3.21 15.99
CA ASP A 72 7.23 -2.45 17.17
C ASP A 72 7.03 -0.93 17.06
N ALA A 73 6.86 -0.42 15.83
CA ALA A 73 6.73 1.00 15.53
C ALA A 73 5.83 1.24 14.32
N HIS A 74 5.37 2.49 14.14
CA HIS A 74 4.73 2.90 12.89
C HIS A 74 5.78 3.13 11.82
N GLY A 75 5.47 2.70 10.60
CA GLY A 75 6.35 2.86 9.45
C GLY A 75 6.63 1.56 8.73
N TRP A 76 7.66 1.59 7.92
CA TRP A 76 8.15 0.47 7.12
C TRP A 76 9.66 0.61 6.92
N HIS A 77 10.34 -0.50 6.64
CA HIS A 77 11.80 -0.51 6.50
C HIS A 77 12.29 0.22 5.23
N GLN A 78 11.37 0.54 4.31
CA GLN A 78 11.65 1.27 3.08
C GLN A 78 10.52 2.23 2.72
N ASP A 79 10.89 3.35 2.10
CA ASP A 79 9.94 4.29 1.51
C ASP A 79 9.26 3.68 0.29
N ASN A 80 8.00 4.05 0.07
CA ASN A 80 7.23 3.61 -1.09
C ASN A 80 6.36 4.77 -1.62
N ALA A 81 5.28 4.47 -2.32
CA ALA A 81 4.39 5.50 -2.85
C ALA A 81 2.92 5.05 -2.78
N CYS A 82 2.03 6.04 -2.61
CA CYS A 82 0.58 5.88 -2.80
C CYS A 82 0.21 6.59 -4.10
N GLY A 83 0.09 5.81 -5.18
CA GLY A 83 0.02 6.37 -6.52
C GLY A 83 1.29 7.16 -6.85
N LEU A 84 1.14 8.43 -7.20
CA LEU A 84 2.28 9.32 -7.51
C LEU A 84 2.87 10.01 -6.28
N THR A 85 2.27 9.84 -5.09
CA THR A 85 2.74 10.51 -3.87
C THR A 85 3.80 9.67 -3.17
N PRO A 86 5.04 10.16 -3.00
CA PRO A 86 6.04 9.50 -2.18
C PRO A 86 5.56 9.35 -0.73
N GLN A 87 5.83 8.21 -0.12
CA GLN A 87 5.48 7.88 1.26
C GLN A 87 6.75 7.60 2.05
N PRO A 88 7.29 8.59 2.79
CA PRO A 88 8.38 8.33 3.71
C PRO A 88 7.87 7.40 4.82
N ASN A 89 8.65 6.40 5.18
CA ASN A 89 8.23 5.30 6.05
C ASN A 89 9.19 5.02 7.21
N ALA A 90 10.32 5.73 7.30
CA ALA A 90 11.25 5.57 8.43
C ALA A 90 10.51 5.54 9.79
N PRO A 91 10.85 4.62 10.69
CA PRO A 91 9.98 4.28 11.81
C PRO A 91 9.83 5.40 12.85
N LEU A 92 8.65 5.47 13.47
CA LEU A 92 8.34 6.31 14.64
C LEU A 92 7.42 5.55 15.60
N ASN A 93 7.70 5.63 16.91
CA ASN A 93 6.90 4.92 17.92
C ASN A 93 5.55 5.62 18.20
N ASP A 94 5.49 6.95 18.04
CA ASP A 94 4.25 7.71 18.20
C ASP A 94 3.50 7.79 16.86
N GLY A 95 2.34 7.14 16.80
CA GLY A 95 1.47 7.15 15.62
C GLY A 95 0.97 8.54 15.23
N ARG A 96 0.79 9.46 16.17
CA ARG A 96 0.39 10.85 15.86
C ARG A 96 1.52 11.60 15.18
N ALA A 97 2.74 11.45 15.69
CA ALA A 97 3.93 12.00 15.08
C ALA A 97 4.13 11.42 13.67
N PHE A 98 4.01 10.10 13.52
CA PHE A 98 4.08 9.42 12.23
C PHE A 98 3.06 9.96 11.23
N GLN A 99 1.78 10.04 11.62
CA GLN A 99 0.73 10.53 10.73
C GLN A 99 0.96 12.00 10.31
N ARG A 100 1.39 12.86 11.24
CA ARG A 100 1.70 14.26 10.92
C ARG A 100 2.89 14.36 9.96
N GLU A 101 4.02 13.78 10.34
CA GLU A 101 5.31 14.01 9.67
C GLU A 101 5.47 13.21 8.40
N ARG A 102 4.87 12.02 8.32
CA ARG A 102 5.12 11.07 7.24
C ARG A 102 3.94 10.86 6.30
N ARG A 103 2.80 11.51 6.59
CA ARG A 103 1.61 11.46 5.73
C ARG A 103 1.10 12.86 5.44
N LEU A 104 0.66 13.60 6.45
CA LEU A 104 -0.03 14.88 6.24
C LEU A 104 0.90 15.99 5.72
N LEU A 105 2.05 16.23 6.36
CA LEU A 105 2.99 17.27 5.94
C LEU A 105 3.53 17.08 4.51
N PRO A 106 4.00 15.87 4.09
CA PRO A 106 4.44 15.65 2.72
C PRO A 106 3.35 15.92 1.66
N LEU A 107 2.08 15.63 1.98
CA LEU A 107 0.95 15.93 1.09
C LEU A 107 0.71 17.43 0.95
N CYS A 108 0.87 18.20 2.03
CA CYS A 108 0.77 19.66 1.99
C CYS A 108 1.90 20.29 1.17
N GLU A 109 3.12 19.80 1.30
CA GLU A 109 4.30 20.30 0.56
C GLU A 109 4.22 20.00 -0.94
N GLY A 110 3.63 18.85 -1.32
CA GLY A 110 3.41 18.48 -2.72
C GLY A 110 2.25 19.22 -3.39
N MET A 111 1.48 20.01 -2.65
CA MET A 111 0.34 20.76 -3.21
C MET A 111 0.83 22.00 -3.95
N PRO A 112 0.35 22.27 -5.18
CA PRO A 112 0.62 23.56 -5.82
C PRO A 112 0.06 24.70 -4.94
N PRO A 113 0.68 25.89 -4.96
CA PRO A 113 0.22 27.01 -4.16
C PRO A 113 -1.26 27.28 -4.45
N ALA A 114 -2.03 27.53 -3.39
CA ALA A 114 -3.45 27.84 -3.50
C ALA A 114 -3.63 29.00 -4.50
N ARG A 115 -4.43 28.78 -5.55
CA ARG A 115 -4.82 29.86 -6.46
C ARG A 115 -5.53 30.92 -5.64
N ALA A 116 -4.97 32.12 -5.59
CA ALA A 116 -5.66 33.27 -5.03
C ALA A 116 -6.99 33.44 -5.77
N LEU A 117 -8.09 33.38 -5.04
CA LEU A 117 -9.40 33.79 -5.55
C LEU A 117 -9.35 35.30 -5.71
N GLY A 118 -9.18 35.76 -6.95
CA GLY A 118 -9.34 37.16 -7.34
C GLY A 118 -10.80 37.49 -7.59
#